data_AF-A0A6M0F8R9-F1
#
_entry.id   AF-A0A6M0F8R9-F1
#
_cell.length_a   1.000
_cell.length_b   1.000
_cell.length_c   1.000
_cell.angle_alpha   90.00
_cell.angle_beta   90.00
_cell.angle_gamma   90.00
#
_symmetry.space_group_name_H-M   'P 1'
#
loop_
_entity.id
_entity.type
_entity.pdbx_description
1 polymer ?
#
loop_
_entity_poly.entity_id
_entity_poly.type
_entity_poly.pdbx_seq_one_letter_code
_entity_poly.pdbx_strand_id
1 'polypeptide(L)'
;SVNYSFNVIDEREETIRQTVAYHRELEAIFGADKVEPAIFFIGLQPHTHLEEYAFKNDILKPGYDPMSLMPWTAKKLLWNPEPLGSFFGEVCLRAWKQNPNDFGREVMAILEKRLGQTDLEEALSAPMKPQVQVKAKVGVG
;
A
#
# COMPACT_ATOMS: atom_id res chain seq x y z
N SER A 1 12.47 10.75 -5.92
CA SER A 1 11.09 10.27 -5.81
C SER A 1 10.90 9.58 -4.47
N VAL A 2 9.68 9.59 -3.95
CA VAL A 2 9.25 8.86 -2.75
C VAL A 2 8.29 7.77 -3.20
N ASN A 3 8.54 6.53 -2.81
CA ASN A 3 7.79 5.38 -3.31
C ASN A 3 6.63 5.05 -2.37
N TYR A 4 5.43 4.96 -2.94
CA TYR A 4 4.22 4.59 -2.22
C TYR A 4 3.64 3.32 -2.82
N SER A 5 3.44 2.34 -1.96
CA SER A 5 2.71 1.12 -2.28
C SER A 5 1.45 1.13 -1.44
N PHE A 6 0.32 1.45 -2.06
CA PHE A 6 -0.96 1.51 -1.37
C PHE A 6 -1.64 0.14 -1.33
N ASN A 7 -2.61 -0.01 -0.43
CA ASN A 7 -3.36 -1.24 -0.21
C ASN A 7 -2.45 -2.39 0.29
N VAL A 8 -1.39 -2.06 1.03
CA VAL A 8 -0.57 -3.04 1.77
C VAL A 8 -1.43 -3.80 2.78
N ILE A 9 -0.89 -4.89 3.34
CA ILE A 9 -1.57 -5.65 4.39
C ILE A 9 -1.94 -4.70 5.54
N ASP A 10 -3.22 -4.71 5.96
CA ASP A 10 -3.78 -3.88 7.02
C ASP A 10 -3.84 -2.36 6.73
N GLU A 11 -3.76 -1.96 5.45
CA GLU A 11 -4.06 -0.58 5.03
C GLU A 11 -5.51 -0.21 5.36
N ARG A 12 -5.70 1.00 5.90
CA ARG A 12 -6.99 1.59 6.26
C ARG A 12 -7.05 3.03 5.75
N GLU A 13 -8.24 3.62 5.69
CA GLU A 13 -8.38 5.05 5.36
C GLU A 13 -7.52 5.94 6.27
N GLU A 14 -7.42 5.59 7.54
CA GLU A 14 -6.57 6.29 8.51
C GLU A 14 -5.07 6.26 8.14
N THR A 15 -4.53 5.10 7.75
CA THR A 15 -3.11 4.97 7.36
C THR A 15 -2.82 5.66 6.04
N ILE A 16 -3.82 5.77 5.15
CA ILE A 16 -3.73 6.56 3.92
C ILE A 16 -3.67 8.05 4.25
N ARG A 17 -4.50 8.54 5.19
CA ARG A 17 -4.46 9.95 5.64
C ARG A 17 -3.11 10.30 6.28
N GLN A 18 -2.52 9.37 7.03
CA GLN A 18 -1.16 9.51 7.56
C GLN A 18 -0.14 9.60 6.41
N THR A 19 -0.24 8.73 5.40
CA THR A 19 0.62 8.77 4.21
C THR A 19 0.55 10.11 3.48
N VAL A 20 -0.64 10.69 3.34
CA VAL A 20 -0.83 12.03 2.77
C VAL A 20 -0.14 13.08 3.64
N ALA A 21 -0.35 13.07 4.96
CA ALA A 21 0.28 14.01 5.89
C ALA A 21 1.82 13.96 5.77
N TYR A 22 2.40 12.76 5.76
CA TYR A 22 3.83 12.57 5.54
C TYR A 22 4.32 13.13 4.22
N HIS A 23 3.57 12.91 3.13
CA HIS A 23 3.97 13.42 1.83
C HIS A 23 3.96 14.95 1.80
N ARG A 24 2.93 15.58 2.36
CA ARG A 24 2.83 17.04 2.44
C ARG A 24 3.93 17.65 3.30
N GLU A 25 4.32 16.98 4.38
CA GLU A 25 5.46 17.42 5.19
C GLU A 25 6.78 17.35 4.40
N LEU A 26 7.01 16.27 3.62
CA LEU A 26 8.16 16.19 2.75
C LEU A 26 8.17 17.32 1.71
N GLU A 27 7.04 17.61 1.08
CA GLU A 27 6.91 18.74 0.16
C GLU A 27 7.16 20.09 0.84
N ALA A 28 6.72 20.27 2.09
CA ALA A 28 6.94 21.48 2.87
C ALA A 28 8.43 21.69 3.22
N ILE A 29 9.14 20.62 3.56
CA ILE A 29 10.58 20.67 3.93
C ILE A 29 11.47 20.85 2.70
N PHE A 30 11.23 20.07 1.65
CA PHE A 30 12.15 19.98 0.51
C PHE A 30 11.73 20.83 -0.70
N GLY A 31 10.48 21.28 -0.74
CA GLY A 31 9.85 21.89 -1.90
C GLY A 31 9.12 20.85 -2.74
N ALA A 32 7.88 21.14 -3.12
CA ALA A 32 7.04 20.21 -3.87
C ALA A 32 7.73 19.74 -5.16
N ASP A 33 8.35 20.64 -5.92
CA ASP A 33 9.09 20.34 -7.16
C ASP A 33 10.19 19.28 -7.01
N LYS A 34 10.71 19.07 -5.79
CA LYS A 34 11.78 18.10 -5.51
C LYS A 34 11.28 16.78 -4.94
N VAL A 35 10.02 16.71 -4.56
CA VAL A 35 9.40 15.52 -3.96
C VAL A 35 8.39 14.95 -4.94
N GLU A 36 8.80 13.93 -5.67
CA GLU A 36 7.95 13.25 -6.65
C GLU A 36 7.37 11.95 -6.05
N PRO A 37 6.05 11.84 -5.85
CA PRO A 37 5.41 10.59 -5.44
C PRO A 37 5.38 9.58 -6.58
N ALA A 38 5.99 8.41 -6.38
CA ALA A 38 5.93 7.29 -7.31
C ALA A 38 4.99 6.22 -6.74
N ILE A 39 3.92 5.91 -7.49
CA ILE A 39 2.87 4.99 -7.05
C ILE A 39 3.12 3.59 -7.62
N PHE A 40 3.13 2.58 -6.75
CA PHE A 40 3.33 1.18 -7.09
C PHE A 40 2.19 0.32 -6.58
N PHE A 41 1.98 -0.80 -7.26
CA PHE A 41 1.11 -1.86 -6.81
C PHE A 41 1.95 -3.07 -6.40
N ILE A 42 1.52 -3.76 -5.35
CA ILE A 42 2.21 -4.96 -4.87
C ILE A 42 1.88 -6.11 -5.81
N GLY A 43 2.91 -6.80 -6.28
CA GLY A 43 2.73 -8.10 -6.93
C GLY A 43 2.53 -9.18 -5.87
N LEU A 44 1.50 -10.01 -6.01
CA LEU A 44 1.39 -11.25 -5.27
C LEU A 44 2.44 -12.22 -5.82
N GLN A 45 3.46 -12.50 -5.02
CA GLN A 45 4.54 -13.39 -5.39
C GLN A 45 4.25 -14.83 -4.91
N PRO A 46 4.35 -15.85 -5.79
CA PRO A 46 4.19 -17.24 -5.38
C PRO A 46 5.21 -17.66 -4.32
N HIS A 47 4.84 -18.62 -3.47
CA HIS A 47 5.65 -19.18 -2.40
C HIS A 47 6.12 -18.15 -1.36
N THR A 48 5.29 -17.13 -1.09
CA THR A 48 5.56 -16.11 -0.07
C THR A 48 4.49 -16.08 1.01
N HIS A 49 4.78 -15.44 2.14
CA HIS A 49 3.77 -15.21 3.19
C HIS A 49 2.56 -14.40 2.70
N LEU A 50 2.72 -13.56 1.67
CA LEU A 50 1.61 -12.84 1.06
C LEU A 50 0.67 -13.78 0.32
N GLU A 51 1.21 -14.79 -0.38
CA GLU A 51 0.40 -15.85 -1.00
C GLU A 51 -0.32 -16.70 0.07
N GLU A 52 0.38 -17.11 1.13
CA GLU A 52 -0.24 -17.83 2.25
C GLU A 52 -1.39 -17.04 2.87
N TYR A 53 -1.20 -15.73 3.05
CA TYR A 53 -2.24 -14.82 3.52
C TYR A 53 -3.39 -14.73 2.53
N ALA A 54 -3.11 -14.64 1.22
CA ALA A 54 -4.12 -14.58 0.17
C ALA A 54 -5.00 -15.83 0.13
N PHE A 55 -4.41 -17.02 0.33
CA PHE A 55 -5.16 -18.28 0.46
C PHE A 55 -6.05 -18.30 1.71
N LYS A 56 -5.52 -17.86 2.87
CA LYS A 56 -6.27 -17.84 4.15
C LYS A 56 -7.48 -16.92 4.12
N ASN A 57 -7.41 -15.84 3.33
CA ASN A 57 -8.46 -14.82 3.24
C ASN A 57 -9.30 -14.93 1.96
N ASP A 58 -9.24 -16.06 1.24
CA ASP A 58 -9.99 -16.35 0.00
C ASP A 58 -9.79 -15.31 -1.13
N ILE A 59 -8.65 -14.62 -1.13
CA ILE A 59 -8.23 -13.68 -2.20
C ILE A 59 -7.70 -14.46 -3.41
N LEU A 60 -7.00 -15.57 -3.14
CA LEU A 60 -6.44 -16.47 -4.14
C LEU A 60 -6.91 -17.89 -3.86
N LYS A 61 -7.12 -18.69 -4.91
CA LYS A 61 -7.49 -20.10 -4.78
C LYS A 61 -6.29 -21.01 -5.03
N PRO A 62 -6.12 -22.10 -4.24
CA PRO A 62 -5.09 -23.11 -4.51
C PRO A 62 -5.17 -23.67 -5.93
N GLY A 63 -4.03 -24.02 -6.52
CA GLY A 63 -3.95 -24.59 -7.87
C GLY A 63 -4.02 -23.55 -9.00
N TYR A 64 -3.86 -22.26 -8.71
CA TYR A 64 -3.63 -21.25 -9.74
C TYR A 64 -2.25 -21.47 -10.41
N ASP A 65 -2.15 -21.15 -11.71
CA ASP A 65 -0.89 -21.23 -12.45
C ASP A 65 -0.25 -19.83 -12.52
N PRO A 66 0.82 -19.53 -11.76
CA PRO A 66 1.47 -18.23 -11.76
C PRO A 66 2.14 -17.87 -13.09
N MET A 67 2.40 -18.85 -13.96
CA MET A 67 2.98 -18.64 -15.29
C MET A 67 1.90 -18.41 -16.37
N SER A 68 0.63 -18.55 -16.00
CA SER A 68 -0.49 -18.34 -16.92
C SER A 68 -0.60 -16.86 -17.30
N LEU A 69 -0.41 -16.58 -18.59
CA LEU A 69 -0.60 -15.25 -19.18
C LEU A 69 -2.08 -14.89 -19.37
N MET A 70 -3.00 -15.75 -18.94
CA MET A 70 -4.42 -15.46 -19.06
C MET A 70 -4.79 -14.26 -18.18
N PRO A 71 -5.60 -13.30 -18.69
CA PRO A 71 -5.87 -12.05 -17.97
C PRO A 71 -6.43 -12.23 -16.55
N TRP A 72 -7.21 -13.29 -16.32
CA TRP A 72 -7.76 -13.59 -15.00
C TRP A 72 -6.72 -14.07 -13.99
N THR A 73 -5.61 -14.67 -14.44
CA THR A 73 -4.52 -15.11 -13.57
C THR A 73 -3.59 -13.93 -13.29
N ALA A 74 -3.21 -13.17 -14.33
CA ALA A 74 -2.42 -11.95 -14.18
C ALA A 74 -3.07 -10.94 -13.23
N LYS A 75 -4.39 -10.77 -13.31
CA LYS A 75 -5.13 -9.88 -12.37
C LYS A 75 -5.05 -10.35 -10.92
N LYS A 76 -4.96 -11.67 -10.67
CA LYS A 76 -4.81 -12.24 -9.31
C LYS A 76 -3.40 -12.07 -8.75
N LEU A 77 -2.42 -11.81 -9.61
CA LEU A 77 -1.04 -11.53 -9.22
C LEU A 77 -0.82 -10.05 -8.85
N LEU A 78 -1.85 -9.20 -8.98
CA LEU A 78 -1.84 -7.86 -8.43
C LEU A 78 -2.55 -7.88 -7.09
N TRP A 79 -1.81 -7.58 -6.02
CA TRP A 79 -2.40 -7.46 -4.69
C TRP A 79 -3.21 -6.16 -4.62
N ASN A 80 -4.53 -6.31 -4.60
CA ASN A 80 -5.45 -5.19 -4.51
C ASN A 80 -6.80 -5.63 -3.89
N PRO A 81 -6.83 -6.04 -2.61
CA PRO A 81 -8.04 -6.56 -1.97
C PRO A 81 -9.13 -5.49 -1.83
N GLU A 82 -10.39 -5.93 -1.91
CA GLU A 82 -11.54 -5.07 -1.64
C GLU A 82 -11.71 -4.78 -0.13
N PRO A 83 -12.30 -3.62 0.25
CA PRO A 83 -12.92 -2.59 -0.60
C PRO A 83 -11.94 -1.53 -1.14
N LEU A 84 -10.73 -1.45 -0.58
CA LEU A 84 -9.75 -0.44 -0.98
C LEU A 84 -9.27 -0.63 -2.42
N GLY A 85 -9.36 -1.85 -2.95
CA GLY A 85 -8.96 -2.14 -4.31
C GLY A 85 -9.76 -1.39 -5.36
N SER A 86 -11.10 -1.38 -5.22
CA SER A 86 -11.96 -0.56 -6.07
C SER A 86 -11.72 0.94 -5.86
N PHE A 87 -11.52 1.37 -4.60
CA PHE A 87 -11.23 2.77 -4.26
C PHE A 87 -9.96 3.27 -4.95
N PHE A 88 -8.83 2.57 -4.81
CA PHE A 88 -7.56 2.95 -5.44
C PHE A 88 -7.60 2.84 -6.95
N GLY A 89 -8.31 1.85 -7.48
CA GLY A 89 -8.57 1.74 -8.93
C GLY A 89 -9.24 3.00 -9.48
N GLU A 90 -10.28 3.50 -8.79
CA GLU A 90 -10.97 4.74 -9.17
C GLU A 90 -10.05 5.96 -9.07
N VAL A 91 -9.28 6.09 -7.98
CA VAL A 91 -8.32 7.18 -7.77
C VAL A 91 -7.29 7.22 -8.91
N CYS A 92 -6.70 6.07 -9.25
CA CYS A 92 -5.71 5.98 -10.33
C CYS A 92 -6.31 6.30 -11.69
N LEU A 93 -7.48 5.76 -12.02
CA LEU A 93 -8.16 6.07 -13.29
C LEU A 93 -8.49 7.57 -13.40
N ARG A 94 -8.89 8.18 -12.29
CA ARG A 94 -9.17 9.61 -12.23
C ARG A 94 -7.90 10.44 -12.40
N ALA A 95 -6.82 10.11 -11.70
CA ALA A 95 -5.54 10.78 -11.82
C ALA A 95 -5.01 10.73 -13.26
N TRP A 96 -5.08 9.55 -13.88
CA TRP A 96 -4.69 9.37 -15.28
C TRP A 96 -5.50 10.25 -16.24
N LYS A 97 -6.80 10.43 -15.98
CA LYS A 97 -7.67 11.28 -16.80
C LYS A 97 -7.40 12.78 -16.58
N GLN A 98 -7.07 13.18 -15.35
CA GLN A 98 -6.91 14.58 -14.97
C GLN A 98 -5.51 15.11 -15.30
N ASN A 99 -4.47 14.38 -14.97
CA ASN A 99 -3.09 14.80 -15.19
C ASN A 99 -2.14 13.60 -15.34
N PRO A 100 -2.10 12.96 -16.52
CA PRO A 100 -1.25 11.79 -16.74
C PRO A 100 0.25 12.10 -16.69
N ASN A 101 0.65 13.35 -16.94
CA ASN A 101 2.04 13.79 -16.92
C ASN A 101 2.59 14.01 -15.50
N ASP A 102 1.70 14.12 -14.51
CA ASP A 102 2.05 14.26 -13.10
C ASP A 102 1.17 13.35 -12.23
N PHE A 103 1.13 12.08 -12.66
CA PHE A 103 0.21 11.08 -12.14
C PHE A 103 0.26 10.94 -10.63
N GLY A 104 1.46 10.84 -10.05
CA GLY A 104 1.64 10.60 -8.63
C GLY A 104 1.12 11.76 -7.78
N ARG A 105 1.38 13.01 -8.19
CA ARG A 105 0.89 14.18 -7.44
C ARG A 105 -0.62 14.29 -7.54
N GLU A 106 -1.18 13.97 -8.70
CA GLU A 106 -2.62 13.96 -8.88
C GLU A 106 -3.27 12.87 -8.01
N VAL A 107 -2.66 11.68 -7.87
CA VAL A 107 -3.10 10.64 -6.92
C VAL A 107 -3.11 11.20 -5.50
N MET A 108 -2.03 11.84 -5.05
CA MET A 108 -1.95 12.43 -3.71
C MET A 108 -3.02 13.51 -3.48
N ALA A 109 -3.25 14.38 -4.47
CA ALA A 109 -4.27 15.42 -4.40
C ALA A 109 -5.70 14.84 -4.30
N ILE A 110 -5.99 13.77 -5.05
CA ILE A 110 -7.30 13.10 -4.98
C ILE A 110 -7.48 12.40 -3.63
N LEU A 111 -6.45 11.72 -3.12
CA LEU A 111 -6.50 11.07 -1.82
C LEU A 111 -6.74 12.07 -0.70
N GLU A 112 -5.99 13.18 -0.68
CA GLU A 112 -6.17 14.26 0.28
C GLU A 112 -7.58 14.86 0.19
N LYS A 113 -8.10 15.10 -1.01
CA LYS A 113 -9.44 15.62 -1.18
C LYS A 113 -10.54 14.68 -0.67
N ARG A 114 -10.32 13.36 -0.76
CA ARG A 114 -11.31 12.35 -0.39
C ARG A 114 -11.27 11.98 1.08
N LEU A 115 -10.07 11.83 1.64
CA LEU A 115 -9.87 11.30 2.99
C LEU A 115 -9.34 12.37 3.96
N GLY A 116 -8.82 13.49 3.46
CA GLY A 116 -8.09 14.47 4.24
C GLY A 116 -6.68 13.99 4.60
N GLN A 117 -6.11 14.64 5.60
CA GLN A 117 -4.84 14.27 6.24
C GLN A 117 -5.06 14.12 7.76
N THR A 118 -4.16 13.40 8.44
CA THR A 118 -4.10 13.40 9.92
C THR A 118 -3.10 14.44 10.40
N ASP A 119 -3.08 14.71 11.71
CA ASP A 119 -1.97 15.47 12.30
C ASP A 119 -0.66 14.68 12.16
N LEU A 120 0.45 15.39 11.96
CA LEU A 120 1.76 14.77 11.71
C LEU A 120 2.26 13.98 12.92
N GLU A 121 2.03 14.47 14.14
CA GLU A 121 2.42 13.75 15.36
C GLU A 121 1.71 12.39 15.48
N GLU A 122 0.43 12.34 15.12
CA GLU A 122 -0.34 11.10 15.08
C GLU A 122 0.20 10.15 14.01
N ALA A 123 0.53 10.67 12.82
CA ALA A 123 1.13 9.89 11.74
C ALA A 123 2.48 9.28 12.11
N LEU A 124 3.28 9.99 12.92
CA LEU A 124 4.59 9.55 13.46
C LEU A 124 4.49 8.53 14.59
N SER A 125 3.29 8.29 15.13
CA SER A 125 3.06 7.36 16.22
C SER A 125 2.52 6.01 15.72
N ALA A 126 3.41 5.02 15.57
CA ALA A 126 2.99 3.64 15.30
C ALA A 126 2.75 2.88 16.61
N PRO A 127 1.58 2.25 16.83
CA PRO A 127 1.41 1.35 17.97
C PRO A 127 2.27 0.09 17.76
N MET A 128 3.47 0.07 18.31
CA MET A 128 4.28 -1.14 18.37
C MET A 128 3.65 -2.12 19.36
N LYS A 129 3.18 -3.27 18.90
CA LYS A 129 2.85 -4.38 19.81
C LYS A 129 4.12 -4.74 20.60
N PRO A 130 4.07 -4.83 21.93
CA PRO A 130 5.24 -5.26 22.70
C PRO A 130 5.68 -6.65 22.23
N GLN A 131 6.93 -6.76 21.77
CA GLN A 131 7.52 -8.05 21.43
C GLN A 131 7.56 -8.91 22.69
N VAL A 132 6.88 -10.06 22.64
CA VAL A 132 7.05 -11.10 23.66
C VAL A 132 8.49 -11.60 23.53
N GLN A 133 9.34 -11.26 24.50
CA GLN A 133 10.70 -11.78 24.57
C GLN A 133 10.64 -13.30 24.72
N VAL A 134 10.96 -14.02 23.64
CA VAL A 134 11.18 -15.46 23.71
C VAL A 134 12.53 -15.67 24.39
N LYS A 135 12.50 -15.93 25.71
CA LYS A 135 13.69 -16.37 26.44
C LYS A 135 14.13 -17.71 25.89
N ALA A 136 15.25 -17.73 25.17
CA ALA A 136 15.91 -18.97 24.78
C ALA A 136 16.30 -19.75 26.05
N LYS A 137 15.72 -20.93 26.24
CA LYS A 137 16.23 -21.90 27.22
C LYS A 137 17.56 -22.43 26.70
N VAL A 138 18.66 -21.99 27.30
CA VAL A 138 19.96 -22.64 27.12
C VAL A 138 19.89 -23.96 27.88
N GLY A 139 19.69 -25.05 27.16
CA GLY A 139 19.92 -26.39 27.68
C GLY A 139 21.40 -26.70 27.61
N VAL A 140 22.01 -27.02 28.75
CA VAL A 140 23.30 -27.71 28.81
C VAL A 140 23.04 -29.00 29.57
N GLY A 141 23.08 -30.11 28.83
CA GLY A 141 23.29 -31.45 29.38
C GLY A 141 24.77 -31.76 29.50
#